data_AF-A0A2G9N2H9-F1
#
_entry.id   AF-A0A2G9N2H9-F1
#
_cell.length_a   1.000
_cell.length_b   1.000
_cell.length_c   1.000
_cell.angle_alpha   90.00
_cell.angle_beta   90.00
_cell.angle_gamma   90.00
#
_symmetry.space_group_name_H-M   'P 1'
#
loop_
_entity.id
_entity.type
_entity.pdbx_description
1 polymer ?
#
loop_
_entity_poly.entity_id
_entity_poly.type
_entity_poly.pdbx_seq_one_letter_code
_entity_poly.pdbx_strand_id
1 'polypeptide(L)'
;MKEKLFCLGVVFFLSWLRIIYVFLSYSAVNSKGVSKEEKDFVPRIYLKRTLGQKLADEVALKAGSWSFIFWFLVFLVVWILLNNVVIVFGIWDPYPFILLNLFLSTIAAIQAPIILMSQNRAAEFDRKRAAQDYYVNRKAEREIKILQRDILELKAIISNQPQLKEIENLEDEIKKIHSEIEMHEFNFK
;
A
#
# COMPACT_ATOMS: atom_id res chain seq x y z
N MET A 1 -24.89 14.95 -38.69
CA MET A 1 -24.88 15.31 -37.24
C MET A 1 -25.03 14.09 -36.32
N LYS A 2 -25.84 13.08 -36.67
CA LYS A 2 -26.04 11.85 -35.89
C LYS A 2 -24.78 10.98 -35.70
N GLU A 3 -23.90 10.93 -36.71
CA GLU A 3 -22.63 10.17 -36.65
C GLU A 3 -21.62 10.76 -35.66
N LYS A 4 -21.53 12.09 -35.56
CA LYS A 4 -20.58 12.74 -34.66
C LYS A 4 -20.95 12.54 -33.19
N LEU A 5 -22.24 12.48 -32.86
CA LEU A 5 -22.71 12.16 -31.50
C LEU A 5 -22.51 10.69 -31.14
N PHE A 6 -22.70 9.76 -32.09
CA PHE A 6 -22.43 8.35 -31.89
C PHE A 6 -20.93 8.09 -31.67
N CYS A 7 -20.07 8.71 -32.49
CA CYS A 7 -18.63 8.67 -32.27
C CYS A 7 -18.22 9.30 -30.93
N LEU A 8 -18.84 10.40 -30.52
CA LEU A 8 -18.55 11.00 -29.21
C LEU A 8 -18.94 10.04 -28.07
N GLY A 9 -20.13 9.43 -28.13
CA GLY A 9 -20.60 8.45 -27.15
C GLY A 9 -19.73 7.20 -27.09
N VAL A 10 -19.29 6.68 -28.23
CA VAL A 10 -18.37 5.53 -28.32
C VAL A 10 -16.98 5.90 -27.79
N VAL A 11 -16.48 7.10 -28.07
CA VAL A 11 -15.19 7.59 -27.52
C VAL A 11 -15.28 7.78 -26.00
N PHE A 12 -16.39 8.31 -25.48
CA PHE A 12 -16.63 8.39 -24.05
C PHE A 12 -16.73 7.00 -23.42
N PHE A 13 -17.46 6.07 -24.03
CA PHE A 13 -17.60 4.70 -23.54
C PHE A 13 -16.26 3.94 -23.55
N LEU A 14 -15.46 4.05 -24.62
CA LEU A 14 -14.15 3.42 -24.72
C LEU A 14 -13.13 4.06 -23.76
N SER A 15 -13.20 5.38 -23.56
CA SER A 15 -12.38 6.07 -22.56
C SER A 15 -12.76 5.63 -21.14
N TRP A 16 -14.05 5.45 -20.88
CA TRP A 16 -14.57 4.92 -19.62
C TRP A 16 -14.17 3.46 -19.40
N LEU A 17 -14.22 2.63 -20.44
CA LEU A 17 -13.75 1.24 -20.43
C LEU A 17 -12.25 1.16 -20.14
N ARG A 18 -11.46 2.11 -20.66
CA ARG A 18 -10.02 2.22 -20.41
C ARG A 18 -9.73 2.65 -18.97
N ILE A 19 -10.49 3.59 -18.42
CA ILE A 19 -10.43 3.98 -17.00
C ILE A 19 -10.81 2.79 -16.11
N ILE A 20 -11.86 2.04 -16.48
CA ILE A 20 -12.23 0.80 -15.80
C ILE A 20 -11.10 -0.21 -15.85
N TYR A 21 -10.48 -0.45 -17.01
CA TYR A 21 -9.38 -1.41 -17.15
C TYR A 21 -8.16 -1.02 -16.30
N VAL A 22 -7.80 0.28 -16.28
CA VAL A 22 -6.74 0.80 -15.41
C VAL A 22 -7.10 0.61 -13.94
N PHE A 23 -8.36 0.86 -13.55
CA PHE A 23 -8.84 0.66 -12.19
C PHE A 23 -8.92 -0.83 -11.79
N LEU A 24 -9.30 -1.71 -12.72
CA LEU A 24 -9.33 -3.17 -12.58
C LEU A 24 -7.92 -3.70 -12.32
N SER A 25 -6.96 -3.22 -13.11
CA SER A 25 -5.55 -3.57 -12.99
C SER A 25 -4.94 -3.03 -11.70
N TYR A 26 -5.34 -1.83 -11.27
CA TYR A 26 -4.89 -1.22 -10.01
C TYR A 26 -5.46 -1.96 -8.79
N SER A 27 -6.75 -2.34 -8.82
CA SER A 27 -7.42 -3.08 -7.76
C SER A 27 -6.89 -4.52 -7.59
N ALA A 28 -6.58 -5.20 -8.70
CA ALA A 28 -6.00 -6.55 -8.68
C ALA A 28 -4.61 -6.60 -8.00
N VAL A 29 -3.83 -5.51 -8.11
CA VAL A 29 -2.54 -5.37 -7.42
C VAL A 29 -2.72 -5.04 -5.94
N ASN A 30 -3.70 -4.20 -5.58
CA ASN A 30 -3.89 -3.71 -4.22
C ASN A 30 -4.68 -4.66 -3.28
N SER A 31 -5.40 -5.65 -3.82
CA SER A 31 -6.15 -6.65 -3.03
C SER A 31 -5.27 -7.61 -2.23
N LYS A 32 -3.96 -7.68 -2.51
CA LYS A 32 -3.02 -8.56 -1.79
C LYS A 32 -2.32 -7.90 -0.60
N GLY A 33 -2.60 -6.61 -0.34
CA GLY A 33 -1.99 -5.88 0.77
C GLY A 33 -2.77 -6.03 2.07
N VAL A 34 -2.05 -6.36 3.15
CA VAL A 34 -2.48 -6.41 4.56
C VAL A 34 -3.05 -7.76 5.01
N SER A 35 -2.14 -8.64 5.43
CA SER A 35 -2.42 -9.83 6.24
C SER A 35 -3.04 -9.44 7.59
N LYS A 36 -3.82 -10.35 8.18
CA LYS A 36 -4.59 -10.15 9.42
C LYS A 36 -3.73 -9.63 10.60
N GLU A 37 -2.48 -10.06 10.71
CA GLU A 37 -1.54 -9.65 11.78
C GLU A 37 -1.18 -8.16 11.74
N GLU A 38 -1.10 -7.57 10.56
CA GLU A 38 -0.77 -6.15 10.42
C GLU A 38 -1.94 -5.26 10.88
N LYS A 39 -3.19 -5.73 10.72
CA LYS A 39 -4.41 -5.01 11.14
C LYS A 39 -4.54 -4.89 12.66
N ASP A 40 -3.93 -5.79 13.42
CA ASP A 40 -3.96 -5.78 14.88
C ASP A 40 -2.83 -4.93 15.47
N PHE A 41 -1.74 -4.73 14.72
CA PHE A 41 -0.60 -3.90 15.14
C PHE A 41 -0.78 -2.41 14.85
N VAL A 42 -1.50 -2.03 13.78
CA VAL A 42 -1.83 -0.62 13.54
C VAL A 42 -2.93 -0.19 14.53
N PRO A 43 -2.68 0.72 15.48
CA PRO A 43 -3.72 1.19 16.37
C PRO A 43 -4.86 1.73 15.52
N ARG A 44 -6.10 1.30 15.77
CA ARG A 44 -7.30 1.94 15.20
C ARG A 44 -7.19 3.42 15.52
N ILE A 45 -6.72 4.23 14.59
CA ILE A 45 -6.71 5.67 14.76
C ILE A 45 -8.17 6.09 14.74
N TYR A 46 -8.71 6.25 15.95
CA TYR A 46 -10.07 6.68 16.23
C TYR A 46 -10.22 8.15 15.84
N LEU A 47 -10.24 8.41 14.53
CA LEU A 47 -10.92 9.60 14.05
C LEU A 47 -12.41 9.37 14.33
N LYS A 48 -12.98 10.27 15.14
CA LYS A 48 -14.42 10.36 15.39
C LYS A 48 -15.11 10.52 14.03
N ARG A 49 -15.49 9.40 13.42
CA ARG A 49 -16.04 9.35 12.06
C ARG A 49 -17.32 10.17 12.03
N THR A 50 -17.33 11.26 11.27
CA THR A 50 -18.57 12.01 11.01
C THR A 50 -19.52 11.14 10.19
N LEU A 51 -20.82 11.40 10.27
CA LEU A 51 -21.83 10.61 9.54
C LEU A 51 -21.57 10.60 8.03
N GLY A 52 -21.12 11.73 7.48
CA GLY A 52 -20.72 11.84 6.07
C GLY A 52 -19.52 10.95 5.70
N GLN A 53 -18.53 10.84 6.59
CA GLN A 53 -17.38 9.95 6.38
C GLN A 53 -17.76 8.47 6.46
N LYS A 54 -18.74 8.09 7.30
CA LYS A 54 -19.25 6.71 7.34
C LYS A 54 -19.96 6.34 6.05
N LEU A 55 -20.84 7.21 5.58
CA LEU A 55 -21.60 7.00 4.35
C LEU A 55 -20.68 6.97 3.13
N ALA A 56 -19.71 7.88 3.03
CA ALA A 56 -18.72 7.86 1.94
C ALA A 56 -17.91 6.56 1.91
N ASP A 57 -17.60 5.97 3.06
CA ASP A 57 -16.81 4.73 3.16
C ASP A 57 -17.64 3.52 2.76
N GLU A 58 -18.87 3.45 3.25
CA GLU A 58 -19.80 2.40 2.87
C GLU A 58 -20.14 2.46 1.37
N VAL A 59 -20.32 3.66 0.82
CA VAL A 59 -20.56 3.85 -0.62
C VAL A 59 -19.30 3.51 -1.42
N ALA A 60 -18.10 3.92 -1.00
CA ALA A 60 -16.85 3.57 -1.69
C ALA A 60 -16.57 2.05 -1.66
N LEU A 61 -16.86 1.40 -0.54
CA LEU A 61 -16.71 -0.06 -0.39
C LEU A 61 -17.74 -0.83 -1.24
N LYS A 62 -19.00 -0.38 -1.27
CA LYS A 62 -20.05 -1.01 -2.08
C LYS A 62 -19.90 -0.73 -3.57
N ALA A 63 -19.52 0.50 -3.95
CA ALA A 63 -19.27 0.89 -5.33
C ALA A 63 -17.97 0.29 -5.91
N GLY A 64 -16.99 -0.04 -5.06
CA GLY A 64 -15.76 -0.74 -5.45
C GLY A 64 -15.90 -2.26 -5.60
N SER A 65 -17.08 -2.82 -5.34
CA SER A 65 -17.33 -4.27 -5.45
C SER A 65 -17.54 -4.68 -6.90
N TRP A 66 -16.88 -5.76 -7.31
CA TRP A 66 -17.00 -6.35 -8.65
C TRP A 66 -18.46 -6.71 -9.02
N SER A 67 -19.26 -7.16 -8.06
CA SER A 67 -20.67 -7.50 -8.31
C SER A 67 -21.56 -6.28 -8.58
N PHE A 68 -21.21 -5.11 -8.03
CA PHE A 68 -21.94 -3.86 -8.26
C PHE A 68 -21.79 -3.37 -9.69
N ILE A 69 -20.57 -3.45 -10.24
CA ILE A 69 -20.27 -3.07 -11.62
C ILE A 69 -21.08 -3.92 -12.60
N PHE A 70 -21.15 -5.24 -12.37
CA PHE A 70 -21.91 -6.15 -13.23
C PHE A 70 -23.42 -5.86 -13.18
N TRP A 71 -23.98 -5.63 -11.98
CA TRP A 71 -25.40 -5.29 -11.84
C TRP A 71 -25.74 -3.96 -12.50
N PHE A 72 -24.87 -2.95 -12.35
CA PHE A 72 -25.04 -1.63 -12.98
C PHE A 72 -24.98 -1.71 -14.52
N LEU A 73 -24.10 -2.55 -15.06
CA LEU A 73 -24.01 -2.79 -16.50
C LEU A 73 -25.28 -3.46 -17.04
N VAL A 74 -25.78 -4.49 -16.36
CA VAL A 74 -27.05 -5.15 -16.72
C VAL A 74 -28.20 -4.17 -16.66
N PHE A 75 -28.28 -3.33 -15.61
CA PHE A 75 -29.28 -2.29 -15.48
C PHE A 75 -29.25 -1.31 -16.67
N LEU A 76 -28.07 -0.84 -17.07
CA LEU A 76 -27.91 0.04 -18.24
C LEU A 76 -28.41 -0.62 -19.53
N VAL A 77 -28.04 -1.89 -19.77
CA VAL A 77 -28.47 -2.65 -20.95
C VAL A 77 -30.00 -2.82 -20.95
N VAL A 78 -30.59 -3.20 -19.82
CA VAL A 78 -32.06 -3.33 -19.67
C VAL A 78 -32.75 -1.99 -19.88
N TRP A 79 -32.20 -0.89 -19.38
CA TRP A 79 -32.78 0.45 -19.53
C TRP A 79 -32.77 0.94 -20.98
N ILE A 80 -31.67 0.66 -21.71
CA ILE A 80 -31.56 0.94 -23.15
C ILE A 80 -32.57 0.09 -23.94
N LEU A 81 -32.70 -1.20 -23.61
CA LEU A 81 -33.68 -2.09 -24.26
C LEU A 81 -35.13 -1.64 -23.99
N LEU A 82 -35.46 -1.28 -22.75
CA LEU A 82 -36.79 -0.76 -22.40
C LEU A 82 -37.10 0.55 -23.13
N ASN A 83 -36.16 1.51 -23.21
CA ASN A 83 -36.36 2.73 -23.99
C ASN A 83 -36.59 2.45 -25.47
N ASN A 84 -35.85 1.52 -26.06
CA ASN A 84 -36.06 1.14 -27.47
C ASN A 84 -37.44 0.50 -27.72
N VAL A 85 -37.97 -0.27 -26.76
CA VAL A 85 -39.31 -0.89 -26.86
C VAL A 85 -40.43 0.14 -26.61
N VAL A 86 -40.24 1.09 -25.69
CA VAL A 86 -41.23 2.14 -25.36
C VAL A 86 -41.35 3.22 -26.45
N ILE A 87 -40.31 3.43 -27.26
CA ILE A 87 -40.37 4.29 -28.46
C ILE A 87 -41.51 3.90 -29.42
N VAL A 88 -41.94 2.64 -29.42
CA VAL A 88 -43.05 2.14 -30.25
C VAL A 88 -44.42 2.70 -29.81
N PHE A 89 -44.57 3.18 -28.56
CA PHE A 89 -45.86 3.60 -28.00
C PHE A 89 -46.01 5.13 -27.77
N GLY A 90 -44.99 5.94 -28.06
CA GLY A 90 -45.12 7.41 -28.09
C GLY A 90 -44.12 8.18 -27.21
N ILE A 91 -43.24 8.92 -27.87
CA ILE A 91 -42.53 10.16 -27.47
C ILE A 91 -41.69 10.16 -26.16
N TRP A 92 -41.52 9.05 -25.44
CA TRP A 92 -40.57 9.02 -24.32
C TRP A 92 -39.11 8.83 -24.80
N ASP A 93 -38.36 9.94 -24.72
CA ASP A 93 -36.91 10.18 -24.99
C ASP A 93 -36.35 9.70 -26.37
N PRO A 94 -36.56 10.49 -27.45
CA PRO A 94 -35.96 10.23 -28.77
C PRO A 94 -34.43 10.26 -28.75
N TYR A 95 -33.80 9.49 -29.63
CA TYR A 95 -32.34 9.49 -29.84
C TYR A 95 -31.81 10.93 -30.00
N PRO A 96 -30.93 11.45 -29.11
CA PRO A 96 -29.90 10.75 -28.33
C PRO A 96 -30.12 10.85 -26.80
N PHE A 97 -31.01 10.02 -26.22
CA PHE A 97 -31.20 9.74 -24.78
C PHE A 97 -30.70 10.86 -23.82
N ILE A 98 -31.31 12.04 -23.88
CA ILE A 98 -30.78 13.22 -23.20
C ILE A 98 -30.82 13.07 -21.68
N LEU A 99 -31.86 12.40 -21.16
CA LEU A 99 -32.04 12.20 -19.73
C LEU A 99 -31.02 11.20 -19.17
N LEU A 100 -30.70 10.15 -19.94
CA LEU A 100 -29.69 9.16 -19.55
C LEU A 100 -28.30 9.79 -19.50
N ASN A 101 -27.96 10.58 -20.52
CA ASN A 101 -26.69 11.30 -20.57
C ASN A 101 -26.54 12.32 -19.43
N LEU A 102 -27.62 13.01 -19.08
CA LEU A 102 -27.63 13.94 -17.94
C LEU A 102 -27.37 13.18 -16.63
N PHE A 103 -28.08 12.08 -16.41
CA PHE A 103 -27.95 11.27 -15.20
C PHE A 103 -26.56 10.67 -15.04
N LEU A 104 -25.99 10.10 -16.12
CA LEU A 104 -24.63 9.55 -16.11
C LEU A 104 -23.57 10.62 -15.87
N SER A 105 -23.75 11.82 -16.43
CA SER A 105 -22.82 12.94 -16.22
C SER A 105 -22.83 13.42 -14.78
N THR A 106 -24.00 13.51 -14.14
CA THR A 106 -24.09 13.88 -12.72
C THR A 106 -23.46 12.81 -11.81
N ILE A 107 -23.65 11.52 -12.12
CA ILE A 107 -22.99 10.44 -11.38
C ILE A 107 -21.47 10.54 -11.51
N ALA A 108 -20.94 10.73 -12.72
CA ALA A 108 -19.50 10.86 -12.96
C ALA A 108 -18.91 12.09 -12.23
N ALA A 109 -19.62 13.22 -12.24
CA ALA A 109 -19.20 14.44 -11.55
C ALA A 109 -19.08 14.24 -10.03
N ILE A 110 -19.98 13.47 -9.42
CA ILE A 110 -19.95 13.15 -7.98
C ILE A 110 -18.88 12.08 -7.66
N GLN A 111 -18.55 11.20 -8.60
CA GLN A 111 -17.54 10.15 -8.38
C GLN A 111 -16.13 10.72 -8.17
N ALA A 112 -15.70 11.69 -8.97
CA ALA A 112 -14.36 12.27 -8.86
C ALA A 112 -13.99 12.79 -7.44
N PRO A 113 -14.82 13.62 -6.77
CA PRO A 113 -14.53 14.08 -5.41
C PRO A 113 -14.66 12.98 -4.35
N ILE A 114 -15.55 11.99 -4.52
CA ILE A 114 -15.63 10.85 -3.60
C ILE A 114 -14.35 10.02 -3.67
N ILE A 115 -13.87 9.75 -4.89
CA ILE A 115 -12.60 9.06 -5.12
C ILE A 115 -11.46 9.88 -4.51
N LEU A 116 -11.39 11.18 -4.77
CA LEU A 116 -10.35 12.05 -4.22
C LEU A 116 -10.39 12.12 -2.69
N MET A 117 -11.58 12.13 -2.08
CA MET A 117 -11.75 12.11 -0.63
C MET A 117 -11.29 10.78 -0.02
N SER A 118 -11.57 9.66 -0.70
CA SER A 118 -11.08 8.34 -0.29
C SER A 118 -9.55 8.22 -0.42
N GLN A 119 -8.97 8.79 -1.48
CA GLN A 119 -7.54 8.83 -1.73
C GLN A 119 -6.82 9.74 -0.72
N ASN A 120 -7.34 10.94 -0.45
CA ASN A 120 -6.76 11.85 0.53
C ASN A 120 -6.72 11.21 1.92
N ARG A 121 -7.76 10.44 2.26
CA ARG A 121 -7.79 9.69 3.51
C ARG A 121 -6.81 8.52 3.55
N ALA A 122 -6.67 7.76 2.46
CA ALA A 122 -5.64 6.72 2.38
C ALA A 122 -4.23 7.33 2.59
N ALA A 123 -3.95 8.45 1.93
CA ALA A 123 -2.68 9.17 2.08
C ALA A 123 -2.45 9.75 3.49
N GLU A 124 -3.50 10.14 4.22
CA GLU A 124 -3.37 10.52 5.64
C GLU A 124 -3.00 9.32 6.52
N PHE A 125 -3.61 8.15 6.29
CA PHE A 125 -3.27 6.93 7.01
C PHE A 125 -1.83 6.51 6.72
N ASP A 126 -1.42 6.51 5.45
CA ASP A 126 -0.05 6.18 5.05
C ASP A 126 0.97 7.12 5.69
N ARG A 127 0.68 8.44 5.76
CA ARG A 127 1.53 9.41 6.45
C ARG A 127 1.67 9.14 7.94
N LYS A 128 0.56 8.83 8.63
CA LYS A 128 0.60 8.51 10.08
C LYS A 128 1.36 7.23 10.34
N ARG A 129 1.17 6.22 9.49
CA ARG A 129 1.89 4.95 9.55
C ARG A 129 3.39 5.17 9.36
N ALA A 130 3.80 5.91 8.33
CA ALA A 130 5.19 6.24 8.09
C ALA A 130 5.84 7.01 9.25
N ALA A 131 5.10 7.94 9.88
CA ALA A 131 5.58 8.63 11.08
C ALA A 131 5.81 7.67 12.25
N GLN A 132 4.88 6.74 12.49
CA GLN A 132 5.02 5.74 13.54
C GLN A 132 6.21 4.80 13.29
N ASP A 133 6.36 4.31 12.06
CA ASP A 133 7.49 3.47 11.65
C ASP A 133 8.83 4.20 11.85
N TYR A 134 8.87 5.50 11.57
CA TYR A 134 10.03 6.35 11.86
C TYR A 134 10.36 6.41 13.36
N TYR A 135 9.36 6.61 14.23
CA TYR A 135 9.57 6.65 15.67
C TYR A 135 10.07 5.31 16.22
N VAL A 136 9.52 4.19 15.75
CA VAL A 136 9.96 2.84 16.13
C VAL A 136 11.41 2.61 15.69
N ASN A 137 11.75 2.95 14.44
CA ASN A 137 13.12 2.82 13.93
C ASN A 137 14.12 3.66 14.73
N ARG A 138 13.77 4.89 15.08
CA ARG A 138 14.62 5.76 15.93
C ARG A 138 14.76 5.26 17.36
N LYS A 139 13.77 4.53 17.88
CA LYS A 139 13.86 3.87 19.19
C LYS A 139 14.78 2.65 19.10
N ALA A 140 14.58 1.79 18.09
CA ALA A 140 15.43 0.64 17.84
C ALA A 140 16.89 1.03 17.64
N GLU A 141 17.18 2.09 16.87
CA GLU A 141 18.54 2.61 16.69
C GLU A 141 19.19 3.01 18.01
N ARG A 142 18.44 3.64 18.92
CA ARG A 142 18.95 4.01 20.25
C ARG A 142 19.23 2.79 21.12
N GLU A 143 18.31 1.84 21.14
CA GLU A 143 18.47 0.59 21.90
C GLU A 143 19.68 -0.21 21.40
N ILE A 144 19.88 -0.31 20.08
CA ILE A 144 21.06 -0.94 19.49
C ILE A 144 22.35 -0.23 19.92
N LYS A 145 22.38 1.11 19.91
CA LYS A 145 23.56 1.87 20.37
C LYS A 145 23.87 1.65 21.85
N ILE A 146 22.83 1.50 22.68
CA ILE A 146 23.00 1.18 24.10
C ILE A 146 23.59 -0.22 24.23
N LEU A 147 22.99 -1.23 23.58
CA LEU A 147 23.50 -2.60 23.59
C LEU A 147 24.94 -2.70 23.07
N GLN A 148 25.30 -1.94 22.03
CA GLN A 148 26.68 -1.88 21.53
C GLN A 148 27.64 -1.31 22.58
N ARG A 149 27.23 -0.28 23.32
CA ARG A 149 28.04 0.28 24.41
C ARG A 149 28.23 -0.74 25.53
N ASP A 150 27.15 -1.40 25.94
CA ASP A 150 27.18 -2.41 27.01
C ASP A 150 28.09 -3.59 26.63
N ILE A 151 28.04 -4.04 25.36
CA ILE A 151 28.94 -5.09 24.84
C ILE A 151 30.40 -4.63 24.87
N LEU A 152 30.70 -3.39 24.48
CA LEU A 152 32.06 -2.85 24.52
C LEU A 152 32.58 -2.74 25.96
N GLU A 153 31.74 -2.30 26.89
CA GLU A 153 32.08 -2.23 28.32
C GLU A 153 32.35 -3.62 28.90
N LEU A 154 31.48 -4.60 28.63
CA LEU A 154 31.69 -5.99 29.03
C LEU A 154 32.98 -6.56 28.44
N LYS A 155 33.27 -6.29 27.16
CA LYS A 155 34.52 -6.72 26.51
C LYS A 155 35.75 -6.11 27.19
N ALA A 156 35.68 -4.82 27.56
CA ALA A 156 36.78 -4.15 28.26
C ALA A 156 37.00 -4.71 29.68
N ILE A 157 35.93 -5.03 30.41
CA ILE A 157 36.01 -5.67 31.73
C ILE A 157 36.64 -7.06 31.61
N ILE A 158 36.18 -7.87 30.63
CA ILE A 158 36.71 -9.22 30.39
C ILE A 158 38.19 -9.15 29.99
N SER A 159 38.58 -8.28 29.05
CA SER A 159 39.99 -8.13 28.65
C SER A 159 40.91 -7.67 29.79
N ASN A 160 40.38 -6.93 30.77
CA ASN A 160 41.15 -6.52 31.94
C ASN A 160 41.24 -7.57 33.05
N GLN A 161 40.60 -8.74 32.89
CA GLN A 161 40.76 -9.85 33.83
C GLN A 161 42.21 -10.32 33.84
N PRO A 162 42.83 -10.51 35.02
CA PRO A 162 44.23 -10.93 35.13
C PRO A 162 44.49 -12.26 34.44
N GLN A 163 43.53 -13.19 34.58
CA GLN A 163 43.55 -14.54 34.01
C GLN A 163 43.70 -14.53 32.47
N LEU A 164 43.03 -13.59 31.79
CA LEU A 164 43.08 -13.49 30.34
C LEU A 164 44.37 -12.83 29.83
N LYS A 165 44.90 -11.84 30.57
CA LYS A 165 46.22 -11.27 30.27
C LYS A 165 47.34 -12.28 30.48
N GLU A 166 47.21 -13.15 31.47
CA GLU A 166 48.14 -14.23 31.71
C GLU A 166 48.13 -15.24 30.55
N ILE A 167 46.94 -15.63 30.08
CA ILE A 167 46.80 -16.49 28.90
C ILE A 167 47.38 -15.83 27.64
N GLU A 168 47.12 -14.54 27.40
CA GLU A 168 47.64 -13.80 26.23
C GLU A 168 49.18 -13.67 26.27
N ASN A 169 49.76 -13.40 27.45
CA ASN A 169 51.21 -13.38 27.63
C ASN A 169 51.84 -14.77 27.42
N LEU A 170 51.18 -15.83 27.92
CA LEU A 170 51.64 -17.21 27.72
C LEU A 170 51.57 -17.61 26.23
N GLU A 171 50.54 -17.19 25.50
CA GLU A 171 50.46 -17.40 24.05
C GLU A 171 51.60 -16.70 23.30
N ASP A 172 51.93 -15.46 23.65
CA ASP A 172 53.05 -14.74 23.06
C ASP A 172 54.41 -15.39 23.38
N GLU A 173 54.58 -15.89 24.61
CA GLU A 173 55.79 -16.59 25.04
C GLU A 173 55.97 -17.91 24.30
N ILE A 174 54.90 -18.70 24.16
CA ILE A 174 54.89 -19.92 23.35
C ILE A 174 55.25 -19.62 21.89
N LYS A 175 54.68 -18.55 21.32
CA LYS A 175 54.94 -18.14 19.93
C LYS A 175 56.39 -17.75 19.70
N LYS A 176 57.01 -17.11 20.68
CA LYS A 176 58.42 -16.71 20.67
C LYS A 176 59.35 -17.92 20.79
N ILE A 177 59.02 -18.87 21.65
CA ILE A 177 59.77 -20.14 21.75
C ILE A 177 59.62 -20.95 20.45
N HIS A 178 58.43 -20.98 19.86
CA HIS A 178 58.18 -21.69 18.62
C HIS A 178 59.02 -21.14 17.46
N SER A 179 59.13 -19.82 17.33
CA SER A 179 60.00 -19.21 16.32
C SER A 179 61.48 -19.43 16.61
N GLU A 180 61.90 -19.44 17.89
CA GLU A 180 63.26 -19.81 18.28
C GLU A 180 63.62 -21.25 17.86
N ILE A 181 62.69 -22.19 18.06
CA ILE A 181 62.85 -23.60 17.66
C ILE A 181 62.90 -23.73 16.13
N GLU A 182 62.02 -23.07 15.38
CA GLU A 182 62.06 -23.05 13.91
C GLU A 182 63.39 -22.51 13.36
N MET A 183 63.90 -21.44 13.96
CA MET A 183 65.19 -20.85 13.58
C MET A 183 66.37 -21.77 13.93
N HIS A 184 66.27 -22.52 15.03
CA HIS A 184 67.29 -23.49 15.43
C HIS A 184 67.26 -24.74 14.53
N GLU A 185 66.09 -25.23 14.12
CA GLU A 185 65.97 -26.31 13.13
C GLU A 185 66.50 -25.90 11.74
N PHE A 186 66.30 -24.65 11.32
CA PHE A 186 66.82 -24.13 10.05
C PHE A 186 68.36 -24.02 10.04
N ASN A 187 68.99 -23.77 11.19
CA ASN A 187 70.44 -23.62 11.29
C ASN A 187 71.22 -24.97 11.34
N PHE A 188 70.51 -26.09 11.53
CA PHE A 188 71.08 -27.45 11.57
C PHE A 188 70.95 -28.23 10.25
N LYS A 189 70.35 -27.62 9.21
CA LYS A 189 70.09 -28.23 7.91
C LYS A 189 70.93 -27.59 6.82
#